data_AF-A0A1M7SLH8-F1
#
_entry.id   AF-A0A1M7SLH8-F1
#
_cell.length_a   1.000
_cell.length_b   1.000
_cell.length_c   1.000
_cell.angle_alpha   90.00
_cell.angle_beta   90.00
_cell.angle_gamma   90.00
#
_symmetry.space_group_name_H-M   'P 1'
#
loop_
_entity.id
_entity.type
_entity.pdbx_description
1 polymer ?
#
loop_
_entity_poly.entity_id
_entity_poly.type
_entity_poly.pdbx_seq_one_letter_code
_entity_poly.pdbx_strand_id
1 'polypeptide(L)'
;MSVVLLALLLTGFDVPRWATAQEDPAPPTQGSPVPAAQEPAAPAVQEPPTPAVQEPAAPAVQEPPTPADVVPGVTAAQGGVGTFAVVVARQEERQTGVSIRAAEARSARVLARTAGNDLAERPFPTASLVKLFLAEDVLHRARTGAVTLTPEDRAQLEVMIRGSNDPAASDVWVRFGGAQAVLDVATRYGLTGTAPPLRWGQWGETTTTAADLARFLARLPVIAHPDDAAALQSWMGTATPIASDGFDQQYGVFGTLPGAAVKQGWMCCLSGQRHLHSVGIADGRVVVLLSEVPRSVGWDAAKAALDDAAAAVPPPAGS
;
A
#
# COMPACT_ATOMS: atom_id res chain seq x y z
N MET A 1 -3.03 52.94 -32.96
CA MET A 1 -2.45 52.68 -31.62
C MET A 1 -2.87 51.26 -31.25
N SER A 2 -2.12 50.24 -31.67
CA SER A 2 -0.93 49.63 -31.02
C SER A 2 -1.29 48.50 -30.04
N VAL A 3 -1.27 47.28 -30.61
CA VAL A 3 -0.79 45.94 -30.16
C VAL A 3 -0.40 45.72 -28.68
N VAL A 4 -0.89 44.62 -28.07
CA VAL A 4 -0.19 43.58 -27.24
C VAL A 4 -1.13 42.34 -27.23
N LEU A 5 -0.89 41.14 -27.80
CA LEU A 5 0.08 40.03 -27.67
C LEU A 5 0.01 39.14 -26.40
N LEU A 6 -0.58 37.94 -26.57
CA LEU A 6 -0.17 36.57 -26.14
C LEU A 6 0.42 36.30 -24.73
N ALA A 7 -0.10 35.26 -24.03
CA ALA A 7 0.68 34.11 -23.52
C ALA A 7 -0.19 33.05 -22.78
N LEU A 8 -0.15 31.80 -23.29
CA LEU A 8 -0.41 30.56 -22.54
C LEU A 8 0.77 30.30 -21.59
N LEU A 9 0.51 29.79 -20.38
CA LEU A 9 1.50 29.03 -19.61
C LEU A 9 0.85 27.80 -18.95
N LEU A 10 1.23 26.64 -19.48
CA LEU A 10 1.11 25.33 -18.86
C LEU A 10 2.23 25.20 -17.81
N THR A 11 1.89 24.87 -16.57
CA THR A 11 2.89 24.51 -15.55
C THR A 11 3.13 23.01 -15.60
N GLY A 12 4.38 22.64 -15.93
CA GLY A 12 4.88 21.28 -15.97
C GLY A 12 5.05 20.67 -14.58
N PHE A 13 4.89 19.36 -14.52
CA PHE A 13 5.31 18.52 -13.39
C PHE A 13 6.81 18.23 -13.54
N ASP A 14 7.60 18.64 -12.55
CA ASP A 14 9.00 18.25 -12.42
C ASP A 14 9.10 16.79 -11.95
N VAL A 15 9.79 15.96 -12.73
CA VAL A 15 10.12 14.57 -12.40
C VAL A 15 11.53 14.55 -11.77
N PRO A 16 11.74 13.92 -10.59
CA PRO A 16 13.05 13.93 -9.92
C PRO A 16 14.14 13.14 -10.67
N ARG A 17 15.35 13.71 -10.66
CA ARG A 17 16.54 13.42 -11.49
C ARG A 17 17.33 12.13 -11.19
N TRP A 18 16.72 11.06 -10.68
CA TRP A 18 17.43 9.78 -10.47
C TRP A 18 17.09 8.67 -11.50
N ALA A 19 16.31 9.00 -12.54
CA ALA A 19 16.03 8.10 -13.66
C ALA A 19 16.88 8.46 -14.89
N THR A 20 18.11 7.93 -14.98
CA THR A 20 18.86 7.96 -16.24
C THR A 20 18.55 6.69 -17.02
N ALA A 21 17.76 6.81 -18.09
CA ALA A 21 17.54 5.77 -19.09
C ALA A 21 18.67 5.79 -20.13
N GLN A 22 19.08 4.61 -20.59
CA GLN A 22 20.01 4.42 -21.70
C GLN A 22 19.23 4.32 -23.02
N GLU A 23 19.75 4.90 -24.10
CA GLU A 23 19.18 4.78 -25.46
C GLU A 23 19.59 3.44 -26.12
N ASP A 24 18.62 2.74 -26.71
CA ASP A 24 18.82 1.52 -27.50
C ASP A 24 19.20 1.84 -28.97
N PRO A 25 19.99 0.96 -29.63
CA PRO A 25 20.46 1.18 -31.01
C PRO A 25 19.46 0.75 -32.10
N ALA A 26 19.70 1.30 -33.30
CA ALA A 26 18.92 1.19 -34.54
C ALA A 26 18.80 -0.23 -35.14
N PRO A 27 17.79 -0.49 -36.02
CA PRO A 27 17.48 -1.83 -36.52
C PRO A 27 18.42 -2.29 -37.65
N PRO A 28 18.59 -3.62 -37.88
CA PRO A 28 19.42 -4.12 -38.96
C PRO A 28 18.70 -4.11 -40.32
N THR A 29 19.50 -3.90 -41.36
CA THR A 29 19.17 -3.87 -42.78
C THR A 29 18.91 -5.26 -43.37
N GLN A 30 17.95 -5.33 -44.29
CA GLN A 30 17.56 -6.54 -45.03
C GLN A 30 18.63 -6.98 -46.04
N GLY A 31 18.91 -8.29 -46.09
CA GLY A 31 19.72 -8.94 -47.13
C GLY A 31 18.86 -9.87 -48.00
N SER A 32 19.01 -9.76 -49.31
CA SER A 32 18.32 -10.55 -50.34
C SER A 32 18.73 -12.04 -50.37
N PRO A 33 17.90 -12.95 -50.92
CA PRO A 33 18.08 -14.39 -50.80
C PRO A 33 18.98 -14.98 -51.91
N VAL A 34 19.66 -16.09 -51.60
CA VAL A 34 20.50 -16.91 -52.50
C VAL A 34 19.74 -18.21 -52.82
N PRO A 35 19.82 -18.77 -54.06
CA PRO A 35 18.89 -19.79 -54.53
C PRO A 35 19.26 -21.21 -54.11
N ALA A 36 18.23 -22.06 -54.03
CA ALA A 36 18.27 -23.45 -53.62
C ALA A 36 18.98 -24.36 -54.63
N ALA A 37 19.87 -25.23 -54.13
CA ALA A 37 20.37 -26.40 -54.84
C ALA A 37 19.67 -27.66 -54.26
N GLN A 38 19.05 -28.45 -55.15
CA GLN A 38 18.44 -29.73 -54.83
C GLN A 38 19.50 -30.83 -54.79
N GLU A 39 19.53 -31.61 -53.70
CA GLU A 39 20.33 -32.82 -53.53
C GLU A 39 19.39 -34.05 -53.47
N PRO A 40 19.79 -35.25 -53.98
CA PRO A 40 18.87 -36.34 -54.27
C PRO A 40 18.42 -37.13 -53.03
N ALA A 41 17.22 -37.70 -53.11
CA ALA A 41 16.58 -38.50 -52.06
C ALA A 41 17.31 -39.82 -51.77
N ALA A 42 17.63 -40.04 -50.50
CA ALA A 42 18.01 -41.35 -49.93
C ALA A 42 16.75 -42.14 -49.52
N PRO A 43 16.77 -43.49 -49.49
CA PRO A 43 15.57 -44.31 -49.38
C PRO A 43 14.97 -44.29 -47.98
N ALA A 44 13.64 -44.36 -47.92
CA ALA A 44 12.85 -44.33 -46.70
C ALA A 44 13.06 -45.59 -45.84
N VAL A 45 13.53 -45.40 -44.61
CA VAL A 45 13.46 -46.40 -43.54
C VAL A 45 12.17 -46.14 -42.78
N GLN A 46 11.27 -47.13 -42.74
CA GLN A 46 10.04 -47.06 -41.94
C GLN A 46 10.36 -47.39 -40.48
N GLU A 47 10.23 -46.40 -39.59
CA GLU A 47 10.27 -46.62 -38.14
C GLU A 47 8.90 -47.14 -37.64
N PRO A 48 8.87 -48.07 -36.67
CA PRO A 48 7.63 -48.60 -36.12
C PRO A 48 6.87 -47.53 -35.32
N PRO A 49 5.53 -47.60 -35.23
CA PRO A 49 4.74 -46.57 -34.56
C PRO A 49 5.07 -46.52 -33.06
N THR A 50 5.47 -45.34 -32.59
CA THR A 50 5.67 -45.03 -31.17
C THR A 50 4.31 -45.08 -30.45
N PRO A 51 4.18 -45.74 -29.30
CA PRO A 51 2.94 -45.70 -28.53
C PRO A 51 2.69 -44.27 -28.04
N ALA A 52 1.48 -43.74 -28.25
CA ALA A 52 1.09 -42.45 -27.71
C ALA A 52 1.05 -42.53 -26.17
N VAL A 53 2.10 -42.01 -25.53
CA VAL A 53 2.08 -41.71 -24.10
C VAL A 53 1.17 -40.51 -23.92
N GLN A 54 -0.02 -40.73 -23.35
CA GLN A 54 -0.83 -39.62 -22.86
C GLN A 54 -0.07 -38.99 -21.69
N GLU A 55 0.45 -37.79 -21.92
CA GLU A 55 1.05 -36.96 -20.88
C GLU A 55 0.00 -36.72 -19.79
N PRO A 56 0.29 -37.05 -18.52
CA PRO A 56 -0.63 -36.74 -17.43
C PRO A 56 -0.88 -35.24 -17.43
N ALA A 57 -2.15 -34.83 -17.51
CA ALA A 57 -2.51 -33.43 -17.40
C ALA A 57 -1.86 -32.85 -16.13
N ALA A 58 -0.95 -31.88 -16.30
CA ALA A 58 -0.34 -31.19 -15.18
C ALA A 58 -1.45 -30.71 -14.25
N PRO A 59 -1.33 -30.90 -12.91
CA PRO A 59 -2.34 -30.41 -11.99
C PRO A 59 -2.52 -28.92 -12.22
N ALA A 60 -3.77 -28.50 -12.45
CA ALA A 60 -4.09 -27.09 -12.60
C ALA A 60 -3.59 -26.35 -11.36
N VAL A 61 -2.55 -25.52 -11.52
CA VAL A 61 -2.07 -24.63 -10.47
C VAL A 61 -3.25 -23.70 -10.18
N GLN A 62 -3.90 -23.87 -9.03
CA GLN A 62 -4.96 -22.96 -8.60
C GLN A 62 -4.33 -21.58 -8.43
N GLU A 63 -4.79 -20.61 -9.23
CA GLU A 63 -4.34 -19.24 -9.08
C GLU A 63 -4.72 -18.74 -7.67
N PRO A 64 -3.83 -17.99 -7.00
CA PRO A 64 -4.15 -17.41 -5.70
C PRO A 64 -5.41 -16.55 -5.78
N PRO A 65 -6.24 -16.53 -4.72
CA PRO A 65 -7.47 -15.75 -4.71
C PRO A 65 -7.16 -14.26 -4.95
N THR A 66 -7.97 -13.63 -5.79
CA THR A 66 -7.87 -12.21 -6.06
C THR A 66 -8.41 -11.41 -4.86
N PRO A 67 -8.03 -10.13 -4.69
CA PRO A 67 -8.61 -9.30 -3.63
C PRO A 67 -10.14 -9.25 -3.65
N ALA A 68 -10.76 -9.29 -4.84
CA ALA A 68 -12.23 -9.31 -4.98
C ALA A 68 -12.86 -10.59 -4.42
N ASP A 69 -12.14 -11.73 -4.48
CA ASP A 69 -12.60 -13.00 -3.92
C ASP A 69 -12.49 -13.02 -2.38
N VAL A 70 -11.54 -12.27 -1.82
CA VAL A 70 -11.24 -12.25 -0.37
C VAL A 70 -12.19 -11.34 0.42
N VAL A 71 -12.51 -10.15 -0.12
CA VAL A 71 -13.25 -9.09 0.59
C VAL A 71 -14.61 -9.55 1.14
N PRO A 72 -15.46 -10.30 0.41
CA PRO A 72 -16.73 -10.77 0.95
C PRO A 72 -16.58 -11.64 2.20
N GLY A 73 -15.59 -12.54 2.20
CA GLY A 73 -15.29 -13.41 3.35
C GLY A 73 -14.83 -12.61 4.57
N VAL A 74 -13.92 -11.65 4.37
CA VAL A 74 -13.45 -10.75 5.43
C VAL A 74 -14.58 -9.90 6.00
N THR A 75 -15.46 -9.39 5.14
CA THR A 75 -16.62 -8.58 5.56
C THR A 75 -17.60 -9.40 6.39
N ALA A 76 -17.91 -10.63 5.95
CA ALA A 76 -18.82 -11.52 6.67
C ALA A 76 -18.23 -11.97 8.02
N ALA A 77 -16.94 -12.26 8.07
CA ALA A 77 -16.26 -12.74 9.27
C ALA A 77 -16.22 -11.69 10.40
N GLN A 78 -16.27 -10.39 10.08
CA GLN A 78 -16.32 -9.34 11.10
C GLN A 78 -17.58 -9.43 11.99
N GLY A 79 -18.67 -10.04 11.52
CA GLY A 79 -19.84 -10.37 12.34
C GLY A 79 -20.78 -9.20 12.66
N GLY A 80 -20.62 -8.03 12.05
CA GLY A 80 -21.59 -6.93 12.12
C GLY A 80 -21.66 -6.21 13.47
N VAL A 81 -20.57 -6.22 14.24
CA VAL A 81 -20.48 -5.58 15.57
C VAL A 81 -20.57 -4.04 15.50
N GLY A 82 -20.35 -3.47 14.31
CA GLY A 82 -20.43 -2.04 14.05
C GLY A 82 -20.26 -1.71 12.57
N THR A 83 -19.85 -0.49 12.28
CA THR A 83 -19.51 -0.07 10.91
C THR A 83 -18.12 -0.57 10.57
N PHE A 84 -17.98 -1.25 9.43
CA PHE A 84 -16.73 -1.88 9.03
C PHE A 84 -16.40 -1.65 7.56
N ALA A 85 -15.24 -1.07 7.29
CA ALA A 85 -14.67 -0.95 5.95
C ALA A 85 -13.45 -1.85 5.83
N VAL A 86 -13.38 -2.58 4.73
CA VAL A 86 -12.22 -3.42 4.38
C VAL A 86 -11.74 -3.08 2.97
N VAL A 87 -10.42 -3.05 2.80
CA VAL A 87 -9.77 -3.08 1.49
C VAL A 87 -8.64 -4.09 1.51
N VAL A 88 -8.55 -4.89 0.46
CA VAL A 88 -7.41 -5.75 0.16
C VAL A 88 -6.79 -5.27 -1.16
N ALA A 89 -5.48 -5.12 -1.19
CA ALA A 89 -4.72 -4.69 -2.36
C ALA A 89 -3.41 -5.48 -2.48
N ARG A 90 -2.72 -5.29 -3.60
CA ARG A 90 -1.32 -5.73 -3.77
C ARG A 90 -0.40 -4.53 -3.70
N GLN A 91 0.74 -4.69 -3.05
CA GLN A 91 1.77 -3.68 -3.02
C GLN A 91 2.45 -3.61 -4.39
N GLU A 92 2.72 -2.39 -4.86
CA GLU A 92 3.50 -2.17 -6.06
C GLU A 92 4.98 -2.46 -5.77
N GLU A 93 5.60 -3.22 -6.66
CA GLU A 93 7.04 -3.44 -6.62
C GLU A 93 7.75 -2.40 -7.48
N ARG A 94 8.83 -1.82 -6.95
CA ARG A 94 9.71 -0.96 -7.74
C ARG A 94 10.39 -1.80 -8.80
N GLN A 95 10.25 -1.38 -10.05
CA GLN A 95 10.92 -2.00 -11.19
C GLN A 95 11.95 -1.02 -11.74
N THR A 96 13.16 -1.51 -12.02
CA THR A 96 14.22 -0.75 -12.69
C THR A 96 14.23 -1.12 -14.18
N GLY A 97 14.61 -0.19 -15.05
CA GLY A 97 14.77 -0.46 -16.49
C GLY A 97 13.47 -0.63 -17.30
N VAL A 98 12.31 -0.24 -16.76
CA VAL A 98 11.04 -0.21 -17.51
C VAL A 98 10.70 1.20 -18.00
N SER A 99 10.03 1.32 -19.15
CA SER A 99 9.56 2.62 -19.64
C SER A 99 8.48 3.22 -18.73
N ILE A 100 8.32 4.55 -18.76
CA ILE A 100 7.30 5.27 -17.97
C ILE A 100 5.90 4.70 -18.25
N ARG A 101 5.54 4.50 -19.52
CA ARG A 101 4.25 3.90 -19.89
C ARG A 101 4.05 2.49 -19.32
N ALA A 102 5.11 1.68 -19.30
CA ALA A 102 5.04 0.33 -18.73
C ALA A 102 4.85 0.37 -17.20
N ALA A 103 5.49 1.32 -16.51
CA ALA A 103 5.29 1.57 -15.09
C ALA A 103 3.85 2.05 -14.82
N GLU A 104 3.36 3.05 -15.55
CA GLU A 104 1.99 3.57 -15.43
C GLU A 104 0.93 2.48 -15.68
N ALA A 105 1.09 1.68 -16.73
CA ALA A 105 0.17 0.58 -17.04
C ALA A 105 0.21 -0.53 -15.97
N ARG A 106 1.32 -0.69 -15.24
CA ARG A 106 1.41 -1.62 -14.11
C ARG A 106 0.76 -1.04 -12.86
N SER A 107 1.02 0.22 -12.52
CA SER A 107 0.31 0.90 -11.42
C SER A 107 -1.20 0.87 -11.64
N ALA A 108 -1.66 1.11 -12.87
CA ALA A 108 -3.09 0.98 -13.23
C ALA A 108 -3.62 -0.45 -13.01
N ARG A 109 -2.82 -1.48 -13.30
CA ARG A 109 -3.19 -2.88 -13.05
C ARG A 109 -3.18 -3.25 -11.58
N VAL A 110 -2.26 -2.72 -10.77
CA VAL A 110 -2.23 -2.95 -9.32
C VAL A 110 -3.43 -2.28 -8.66
N LEU A 111 -3.74 -1.04 -9.05
CA LEU A 111 -4.97 -0.37 -8.62
C LEU A 111 -6.24 -1.11 -9.08
N ALA A 112 -6.24 -1.71 -10.27
CA ALA A 112 -7.32 -2.59 -10.72
C ALA A 112 -7.36 -3.94 -9.97
N ARG A 113 -6.32 -4.29 -9.23
CA ARG A 113 -6.25 -5.43 -8.30
C ARG A 113 -6.37 -4.97 -6.84
N THR A 114 -7.12 -3.90 -6.61
CA THR A 114 -7.62 -3.50 -5.28
C THR A 114 -9.10 -3.80 -5.22
N ALA A 115 -9.55 -4.35 -4.11
CA ALA A 115 -10.98 -4.56 -3.85
C ALA A 115 -11.31 -4.10 -2.44
N GLY A 116 -12.48 -3.51 -2.27
CA GLY A 116 -13.03 -3.12 -0.98
C GLY A 116 -14.53 -3.39 -0.92
N ASN A 117 -15.08 -3.37 0.29
CA ASN A 117 -16.53 -3.44 0.47
C ASN A 117 -17.20 -2.09 0.18
N ASP A 118 -18.52 -2.03 0.29
CA ASP A 118 -19.32 -0.82 -0.01
C ASP A 118 -18.96 0.39 0.88
N LEU A 119 -18.23 0.18 1.98
CA LEU A 119 -17.79 1.22 2.90
C LEU A 119 -16.32 1.62 2.70
N ALA A 120 -15.63 1.09 1.68
CA ALA A 120 -14.22 1.35 1.43
C ALA A 120 -13.86 2.85 1.31
N GLU A 121 -14.80 3.65 0.78
CA GLU A 121 -14.66 5.10 0.58
C GLU A 121 -15.27 5.94 1.71
N ARG A 122 -15.86 5.32 2.74
CA ARG A 122 -16.40 6.05 3.89
C ARG A 122 -15.24 6.62 4.71
N PRO A 123 -15.24 7.92 5.08
CA PRO A 123 -14.22 8.46 5.97
C PRO A 123 -14.35 7.94 7.41
N PHE A 124 -13.21 7.64 8.03
CA PHE A 124 -13.06 7.30 9.45
C PHE A 124 -11.98 8.18 10.08
N PRO A 125 -12.13 8.61 11.34
CA PRO A 125 -11.04 9.14 12.14
C PRO A 125 -9.91 8.11 12.24
N THR A 126 -8.68 8.49 11.89
CA THR A 126 -7.55 7.57 11.74
C THR A 126 -7.05 6.98 13.05
N ALA A 127 -7.30 7.66 14.16
CA ALA A 127 -6.55 7.48 15.40
C ALA A 127 -5.04 7.50 15.10
N SER A 128 -4.30 6.50 15.57
CA SER A 128 -2.86 6.38 15.37
C SER A 128 -2.42 6.03 13.95
N LEU A 129 -3.32 5.81 12.98
CA LEU A 129 -2.92 5.54 11.59
C LEU A 129 -2.33 6.79 10.90
N VAL A 130 -2.71 8.01 11.31
CA VAL A 130 -2.12 9.26 10.77
C VAL A 130 -0.60 9.32 10.94
N LYS A 131 -0.07 8.63 11.96
CA LYS A 131 1.38 8.59 12.22
C LYS A 131 2.18 8.07 11.01
N LEU A 132 1.57 7.24 10.16
CA LEU A 132 2.16 6.81 8.88
C LEU A 132 2.35 8.00 7.93
N PHE A 133 1.34 8.86 7.80
CA PHE A 133 1.40 10.07 6.97
C PHE A 133 2.42 11.06 7.53
N LEU A 134 2.44 11.26 8.85
CA LEU A 134 3.42 12.14 9.48
C LEU A 134 4.86 11.65 9.24
N ALA A 135 5.13 10.36 9.41
CA ALA A 135 6.46 9.81 9.17
C ALA A 135 6.87 9.91 7.70
N GLU A 136 5.97 9.59 6.76
CA GLU A 136 6.25 9.68 5.32
C GLU A 136 6.57 11.12 4.89
N ASP A 137 5.74 12.08 5.32
CA ASP A 137 5.94 13.48 4.95
C ASP A 137 7.25 14.05 5.50
N VAL A 138 7.55 13.76 6.77
CA VAL A 138 8.77 14.24 7.42
C VAL A 138 10.02 13.66 6.76
N LEU A 139 10.01 12.36 6.44
CA LEU A 139 11.09 11.72 5.69
C LEU A 139 11.24 12.33 4.29
N HIS A 140 10.13 12.51 3.58
CA HIS A 140 10.11 13.12 2.25
C HIS A 140 10.71 14.53 2.28
N ARG A 141 10.24 15.40 3.18
CA ARG A 141 10.73 16.77 3.31
C ARG A 141 12.18 16.84 3.77
N ALA A 142 12.63 15.90 4.60
CA ALA A 142 14.04 15.81 4.96
C ALA A 142 14.91 15.51 3.74
N ARG A 143 14.43 14.58 2.89
CA ARG A 143 15.16 14.18 1.69
C ARG A 143 15.19 15.25 0.61
N THR A 144 14.14 16.06 0.49
CA THR A 144 14.10 17.19 -0.43
C THR A 144 14.75 18.46 0.12
N GLY A 145 15.30 18.40 1.35
CA GLY A 145 15.97 19.53 2.00
C GLY A 145 15.02 20.61 2.53
N ALA A 146 13.71 20.33 2.59
CA ALA A 146 12.71 21.23 3.14
C ALA A 146 12.71 21.25 4.68
N VAL A 147 13.20 20.17 5.33
CA VAL A 147 13.49 20.14 6.77
C VAL A 147 14.81 19.44 7.02
N THR A 148 15.39 19.63 8.20
CA THR A 148 16.55 18.87 8.67
C THR A 148 16.11 17.92 9.77
N LEU A 149 16.41 16.63 9.63
CA LEU A 149 16.22 15.65 10.70
C LEU A 149 17.53 15.39 11.41
N THR A 150 17.50 15.47 12.74
CA THR A 150 18.57 14.92 13.56
C THR A 150 18.40 13.40 13.69
N PRO A 151 19.44 12.67 14.14
CA PRO A 151 19.30 11.26 14.49
C PRO A 151 18.20 11.01 15.54
N GLU A 152 18.02 11.93 16.49
CA GLU A 152 16.97 11.87 17.51
C GLU A 152 15.59 12.03 16.90
N ASP A 153 15.40 12.95 15.94
CA ASP A 153 14.13 13.09 15.23
C ASP A 153 13.77 11.80 14.49
N ARG A 154 14.75 11.18 13.83
CA ARG A 154 14.53 9.89 13.16
C ARG A 154 14.16 8.79 14.15
N ALA A 155 14.78 8.76 15.33
CA ALA A 155 14.43 7.83 16.39
C ALA A 155 13.01 8.09 16.96
N GLN A 156 12.57 9.35 17.04
CA GLN A 156 11.20 9.70 17.41
C GLN A 156 10.19 9.17 16.39
N LEU A 157 10.47 9.29 15.09
CA LEU A 157 9.63 8.71 14.04
C LEU A 157 9.52 7.18 14.19
N GLU A 158 10.64 6.50 14.45
CA GLU A 158 10.66 5.06 14.66
C GLU A 158 9.78 4.63 15.85
N VAL A 159 9.97 5.25 17.02
CA VAL A 159 9.19 4.93 18.23
C VAL A 159 7.71 5.28 18.05
N MET A 160 7.42 6.38 17.34
CA MET A 160 6.05 6.76 16.98
C MET A 160 5.35 5.68 16.16
N ILE A 161 6.03 5.06 15.19
CA ILE A 161 5.44 3.98 14.38
C ILE A 161 5.34 2.68 15.17
N ARG A 162 6.44 2.22 15.76
CA ARG A 162 6.54 0.90 16.40
C ARG A 162 5.67 0.76 17.65
N GLY A 163 5.82 1.73 18.55
CA GLY A 163 5.14 1.76 19.84
C GLY A 163 3.89 2.62 19.85
N SER A 164 3.45 3.11 18.69
CA SER A 164 2.32 4.03 18.55
C SER A 164 2.39 5.23 19.51
N ASN A 165 3.59 5.76 19.75
CA ASN A 165 3.84 6.74 20.80
C ASN A 165 3.16 8.10 20.54
N ASP A 166 2.24 8.50 21.42
CA ASP A 166 1.46 9.74 21.29
C ASP A 166 2.23 11.03 21.61
N PRO A 167 3.12 11.06 22.63
CA PRO A 167 4.03 12.19 22.83
C PRO A 167 4.90 12.47 21.59
N ALA A 168 5.50 11.43 20.99
CA ALA A 168 6.29 11.55 19.77
C ALA A 168 5.45 12.06 18.60
N ALA A 169 4.23 11.55 18.42
CA ALA A 169 3.33 12.06 17.38
C ALA A 169 2.93 13.51 17.60
N SER A 170 2.73 13.92 18.84
CA SER A 170 2.38 15.31 19.17
C SER A 170 3.56 16.25 18.93
N ASP A 171 4.78 15.84 19.28
CA ASP A 171 6.00 16.59 18.98
C ASP A 171 6.21 16.74 17.47
N VAL A 172 6.11 15.61 16.74
CA VAL A 172 6.24 15.59 15.28
C VAL A 172 5.18 16.45 14.61
N TRP A 173 3.92 16.37 15.07
CA TRP A 173 2.82 17.18 14.56
C TRP A 173 3.09 18.68 14.71
N VAL A 174 3.55 19.11 15.89
CA VAL A 174 3.81 20.53 16.17
C VAL A 174 5.01 21.04 15.37
N ARG A 175 6.11 20.29 15.34
CA ARG A 175 7.37 20.73 14.75
C ARG A 175 7.38 20.64 13.23
N PHE A 176 6.68 19.68 12.66
CA PHE A 176 6.77 19.35 11.24
C PHE A 176 5.45 19.55 10.50
N GLY A 177 4.82 20.72 10.65
CA GLY A 177 3.77 21.18 9.74
C GLY A 177 2.35 20.66 10.01
N GLY A 178 2.16 19.74 10.95
CA GLY A 178 0.86 19.29 11.43
C GLY A 178 -0.13 18.94 10.33
N ALA A 179 -1.22 19.70 10.22
CA ALA A 179 -2.26 19.51 9.21
C ALA A 179 -1.72 19.58 7.76
N GLN A 180 -0.68 20.38 7.51
CA GLN A 180 -0.08 20.47 6.17
C GLN A 180 0.60 19.18 5.77
N ALA A 181 1.24 18.46 6.71
CA ALA A 181 1.85 17.17 6.44
C ALA A 181 0.83 16.15 5.92
N VAL A 182 -0.39 16.16 6.49
CA VAL A 182 -1.50 15.31 6.01
C VAL A 182 -1.91 15.68 4.59
N LEU A 183 -2.06 16.97 4.30
CA LEU A 183 -2.45 17.46 2.97
C LEU A 183 -1.39 17.16 1.90
N ASP A 184 -0.11 17.27 2.27
CA ASP A 184 1.02 17.01 1.37
C ASP A 184 1.08 15.53 1.00
N VAL A 185 0.89 14.62 1.97
CA VAL A 185 0.78 13.17 1.71
C VAL A 185 -0.46 12.87 0.88
N ALA A 186 -1.61 13.43 1.25
CA ALA A 186 -2.85 13.23 0.51
C ALA A 186 -2.68 13.63 -0.96
N THR A 187 -2.03 14.75 -1.22
CA THR A 187 -1.72 15.20 -2.59
C THR A 187 -0.74 14.25 -3.28
N ARG A 188 0.35 13.87 -2.61
CA ARG A 188 1.43 13.04 -3.18
C ARG A 188 0.96 11.65 -3.58
N TYR A 189 0.07 11.06 -2.80
CA TYR A 189 -0.47 9.72 -3.05
C TYR A 189 -1.82 9.76 -3.77
N GLY A 190 -2.49 10.91 -3.84
CA GLY A 190 -3.84 11.07 -4.39
C GLY A 190 -4.90 10.44 -3.48
N LEU A 191 -4.86 10.78 -2.20
CA LEU A 191 -5.77 10.30 -1.15
C LEU A 191 -6.94 11.27 -1.00
N THR A 192 -7.96 11.13 -1.83
CA THR A 192 -9.02 12.15 -1.96
C THR A 192 -10.03 12.16 -0.82
N GLY A 193 -10.09 11.09 -0.02
CA GLY A 193 -10.93 10.99 1.17
C GLY A 193 -10.17 11.29 2.47
N THR A 194 -8.91 11.75 2.37
CA THR A 194 -8.04 12.02 3.52
C THR A 194 -7.97 13.51 3.80
N ALA A 195 -8.28 13.91 5.03
CA ALA A 195 -8.33 15.31 5.43
C ALA A 195 -7.82 15.52 6.87
N PRO A 196 -7.17 16.67 7.14
CA PRO A 196 -6.72 17.02 8.48
C PRO A 196 -7.89 17.11 9.47
N PRO A 197 -7.62 17.06 10.79
CA PRO A 197 -8.67 17.17 11.80
C PRO A 197 -9.30 18.56 11.78
N LEU A 198 -10.58 18.63 12.16
CA LEU A 198 -11.31 19.91 12.25
C LEU A 198 -10.72 20.83 13.32
N ARG A 199 -10.18 20.25 14.40
CA ARG A 199 -9.57 21.00 15.51
C ARG A 199 -8.06 20.82 15.49
N TRP A 200 -7.36 21.94 15.56
CA TRP A 200 -5.90 21.96 15.60
C TRP A 200 -5.37 21.16 16.79
N GLY A 201 -4.30 20.39 16.56
CA GLY A 201 -3.66 19.54 17.57
C GLY A 201 -4.36 18.18 17.79
N GLN A 202 -5.56 17.95 17.24
CA GLN A 202 -6.25 16.66 17.34
C GLN A 202 -5.84 15.72 16.22
N TRP A 203 -4.54 15.45 16.07
CA TRP A 203 -3.98 14.67 14.95
C TRP A 203 -4.71 13.33 14.75
N GLY A 204 -5.15 12.68 15.82
CA GLY A 204 -5.88 11.40 15.76
C GLY A 204 -7.23 11.49 15.06
N GLU A 205 -7.86 12.67 15.03
CA GLU A 205 -9.13 12.95 14.34
C GLU A 205 -8.92 13.31 12.86
N THR A 206 -7.69 13.20 12.33
CA THR A 206 -7.48 13.15 10.87
C THR A 206 -8.41 12.10 10.29
N THR A 207 -9.09 12.40 9.19
CA THR A 207 -9.98 11.43 8.54
C THR A 207 -9.29 10.82 7.34
N THR A 208 -9.58 9.55 7.06
CA THR A 208 -9.13 8.83 5.86
C THR A 208 -10.14 7.75 5.49
N THR A 209 -9.98 7.11 4.34
CA THR A 209 -10.80 5.97 3.91
C THR A 209 -9.96 4.69 3.90
N ALA A 210 -10.62 3.53 3.87
CA ALA A 210 -9.90 2.28 3.72
C ALA A 210 -9.21 2.19 2.36
N ALA A 211 -9.82 2.76 1.31
CA ALA A 211 -9.25 2.88 -0.03
C ALA A 211 -7.99 3.75 -0.05
N ASP A 212 -8.00 4.89 0.65
CA ASP A 212 -6.85 5.79 0.74
C ASP A 212 -5.66 5.15 1.47
N LEU A 213 -5.90 4.51 2.62
CA LEU A 213 -4.84 3.79 3.34
C LEU A 213 -4.27 2.63 2.51
N ALA A 214 -5.12 1.89 1.79
CA ALA A 214 -4.67 0.82 0.91
C ALA A 214 -3.83 1.38 -0.24
N ARG A 215 -4.25 2.50 -0.84
CA ARG A 215 -3.51 3.21 -1.88
C ARG A 215 -2.16 3.74 -1.38
N PHE A 216 -2.12 4.31 -0.18
CA PHE A 216 -0.89 4.76 0.46
C PHE A 216 0.11 3.59 0.61
N LEU A 217 -0.30 2.51 1.27
CA LEU A 217 0.58 1.36 1.52
C LEU A 217 0.97 0.61 0.23
N ALA A 218 0.06 0.51 -0.73
CA ALA A 218 0.33 -0.15 -2.00
C ALA A 218 1.35 0.63 -2.83
N ARG A 219 1.31 1.97 -2.81
CA ARG A 219 2.17 2.81 -3.64
C ARG A 219 3.42 3.32 -2.93
N LEU A 220 3.54 3.12 -1.61
CA LEU A 220 4.70 3.53 -0.81
C LEU A 220 6.05 3.16 -1.47
N PRO A 221 6.28 1.93 -1.97
CA PRO A 221 7.59 1.56 -2.53
C PRO A 221 7.93 2.25 -3.85
N VAL A 222 6.94 2.80 -4.56
CA VAL A 222 7.11 3.43 -5.88
C VAL A 222 7.01 4.96 -5.84
N ILE A 223 6.35 5.54 -4.82
CA ILE A 223 6.23 7.00 -4.63
C ILE A 223 7.32 7.55 -3.71
N ALA A 224 7.52 6.95 -2.54
CA ALA A 224 8.55 7.41 -1.61
C ALA A 224 9.96 7.09 -2.15
N HIS A 225 10.97 7.73 -1.57
CA HIS A 225 12.35 7.30 -1.79
C HIS A 225 12.55 5.87 -1.25
N PRO A 226 13.32 4.99 -1.92
CA PRO A 226 13.53 3.61 -1.48
C PRO A 226 13.92 3.47 0.00
N ASP A 227 14.90 4.26 0.46
CA ASP A 227 15.35 4.22 1.86
C ASP A 227 14.24 4.60 2.86
N ASP A 228 13.39 5.56 2.49
CA ASP A 228 12.34 6.07 3.37
C ASP A 228 11.18 5.07 3.43
N ALA A 229 10.82 4.48 2.28
CA ALA A 229 9.86 3.37 2.21
C ALA A 229 10.35 2.16 3.02
N ALA A 230 11.62 1.78 2.86
CA ALA A 230 12.23 0.66 3.58
C ALA A 230 12.28 0.92 5.09
N ALA A 231 12.60 2.16 5.52
CA ALA A 231 12.59 2.53 6.93
C ALA A 231 11.17 2.44 7.52
N LEU A 232 10.17 3.04 6.88
CA LEU A 232 8.79 3.01 7.36
C LEU A 232 8.24 1.58 7.42
N GLN A 233 8.47 0.77 6.39
CA GLN A 233 8.06 -0.63 6.35
C GLN A 233 8.79 -1.47 7.40
N SER A 234 10.07 -1.21 7.67
CA SER A 234 10.83 -1.87 8.74
C SER A 234 10.29 -1.51 10.13
N TRP A 235 9.95 -0.25 10.37
CA TRP A 235 9.32 0.17 11.63
C TRP A 235 7.94 -0.48 11.83
N MET A 236 7.13 -0.56 10.78
CA MET A 236 5.87 -1.31 10.80
C MET A 236 6.07 -2.81 11.06
N GLY A 237 7.10 -3.42 10.46
CA GLY A 237 7.49 -4.82 10.65
C GLY A 237 8.06 -5.14 12.03
N THR A 238 8.33 -4.12 12.84
CA THR A 238 8.91 -4.25 14.18
C THR A 238 8.04 -3.59 15.25
N ALA A 239 6.75 -3.44 14.96
CA ALA A 239 5.73 -2.98 15.90
C ALA A 239 5.79 -3.78 17.21
N THR A 240 5.61 -3.08 18.34
CA THR A 240 5.64 -3.72 19.66
C THR A 240 4.25 -4.24 20.02
N PRO A 241 4.13 -5.43 20.66
CA PRO A 241 2.84 -5.95 21.12
C PRO A 241 2.06 -4.97 22.01
N ILE A 242 2.76 -4.34 22.95
CA ILE A 242 2.20 -3.32 23.83
C ILE A 242 2.65 -1.95 23.33
N ALA A 243 1.69 -1.04 23.14
CA ALA A 243 1.95 0.34 22.77
C ALA A 243 2.54 1.14 23.94
N SER A 244 3.04 2.33 23.65
CA SER A 244 3.67 3.21 24.65
C SER A 244 2.71 3.67 25.75
N ASP A 245 1.40 3.65 25.47
CA ASP A 245 0.33 3.96 26.43
C ASP A 245 -0.16 2.71 27.19
N GLY A 246 0.42 1.53 26.94
CA GLY A 246 0.02 0.26 27.53
C GLY A 246 -1.09 -0.49 26.79
N PHE A 247 -1.62 0.05 25.68
CA PHE A 247 -2.64 -0.65 24.92
C PHE A 247 -2.06 -1.84 24.16
N ASP A 248 -2.70 -2.99 24.26
CA ASP A 248 -2.32 -4.18 23.50
C ASP A 248 -2.73 -4.03 22.02
N GLN A 249 -1.73 -4.01 21.16
CA GLN A 249 -1.81 -3.82 19.71
C GLN A 249 -2.06 -5.12 18.94
N GLN A 250 -1.97 -6.30 19.57
CA GLN A 250 -2.05 -7.61 18.92
C GLN A 250 -3.49 -8.00 18.55
N TYR A 251 -4.11 -7.21 17.66
CA TYR A 251 -5.43 -7.47 17.11
C TYR A 251 -5.45 -7.24 15.58
N GLY A 252 -6.48 -7.73 14.90
CA GLY A 252 -6.60 -7.68 13.46
C GLY A 252 -5.38 -8.29 12.77
N VAL A 253 -4.82 -7.57 11.80
CA VAL A 253 -3.67 -8.04 11.01
C VAL A 253 -2.48 -8.40 11.91
N PHE A 254 -2.23 -7.64 12.98
CA PHE A 254 -1.09 -7.89 13.87
C PHE A 254 -1.28 -9.16 14.73
N GLY A 255 -2.50 -9.39 15.23
CA GLY A 255 -2.82 -10.58 16.01
C GLY A 255 -2.86 -11.86 15.17
N THR A 256 -3.15 -11.74 13.87
CA THR A 256 -3.57 -12.89 13.05
C THR A 256 -2.64 -13.24 11.90
N LEU A 257 -1.90 -12.28 11.31
CA LEU A 257 -1.00 -12.53 10.18
C LEU A 257 0.48 -12.40 10.62
N PRO A 258 1.17 -13.51 10.94
CA PRO A 258 2.56 -13.48 11.40
C PRO A 258 3.49 -12.83 10.38
N GLY A 259 4.44 -12.02 10.87
CA GLY A 259 5.44 -11.36 10.02
C GLY A 259 4.92 -10.17 9.22
N ALA A 260 3.63 -9.82 9.34
CA ALA A 260 3.08 -8.64 8.69
C ALA A 260 3.72 -7.35 9.22
N ALA A 261 4.02 -6.41 8.32
CA ALA A 261 4.36 -5.05 8.69
C ALA A 261 3.08 -4.27 8.98
N VAL A 262 2.86 -3.86 10.22
CA VAL A 262 1.55 -3.40 10.71
C VAL A 262 1.55 -1.99 11.28
N LYS A 263 0.38 -1.37 11.28
CA LYS A 263 0.07 -0.22 12.13
C LYS A 263 -1.36 -0.33 12.64
N GLN A 264 -1.51 -0.09 13.94
CA GLN A 264 -2.79 -0.14 14.63
C GLN A 264 -3.28 1.28 14.97
N GLY A 265 -4.59 1.43 15.12
CA GLY A 265 -5.24 2.67 15.53
C GLY A 265 -6.41 2.41 16.47
N TRP A 266 -6.43 3.09 17.62
CA TRP A 266 -7.54 3.04 18.56
C TRP A 266 -7.83 4.44 19.06
N MET A 267 -9.11 4.77 19.17
CA MET A 267 -9.54 5.95 19.92
C MET A 267 -10.91 5.70 20.52
N CYS A 268 -11.20 6.47 21.56
CA CYS A 268 -12.52 6.57 22.12
C CYS A 268 -12.77 8.02 22.53
N CYS A 269 -13.99 8.54 22.56
CA CYS A 269 -15.23 7.95 22.10
C CYS A 269 -15.95 8.98 21.21
N LEU A 270 -15.37 9.29 20.05
CA LEU A 270 -15.84 10.38 19.20
C LEU A 270 -17.30 10.12 18.82
N SER A 271 -18.19 11.06 19.16
CA SER A 271 -19.63 10.93 18.93
C SER A 271 -20.27 9.66 19.49
N GLY A 272 -19.74 9.13 20.61
CA GLY A 272 -20.25 7.91 21.24
C GLY A 272 -19.71 6.61 20.65
N GLN A 273 -18.78 6.70 19.69
CA GLN A 273 -18.20 5.56 18.98
C GLN A 273 -16.77 5.32 19.43
N ARG A 274 -16.40 4.04 19.49
CA ARG A 274 -15.04 3.56 19.65
C ARG A 274 -14.51 3.18 18.27
N HIS A 275 -13.31 3.63 17.94
CA HIS A 275 -12.66 3.29 16.68
C HIS A 275 -11.53 2.32 16.95
N LEU A 276 -11.47 1.25 16.16
CA LEU A 276 -10.42 0.24 16.20
C LEU A 276 -10.02 -0.11 14.77
N HIS A 277 -8.75 0.02 14.46
CA HIS A 277 -8.23 -0.06 13.11
C HIS A 277 -6.96 -0.89 13.08
N SER A 278 -6.84 -1.72 12.04
CA SER A 278 -5.65 -2.53 11.80
C SER A 278 -5.32 -2.49 10.33
N VAL A 279 -4.07 -2.12 10.01
CA VAL A 279 -3.55 -2.21 8.65
C VAL A 279 -2.26 -3.01 8.66
N GLY A 280 -1.98 -3.69 7.55
CA GLY A 280 -0.67 -4.29 7.38
C GLY A 280 -0.36 -4.77 5.98
N ILE A 281 0.91 -5.14 5.82
CA ILE A 281 1.48 -5.71 4.60
C ILE A 281 2.03 -7.09 4.93
N ALA A 282 1.47 -8.13 4.33
CA ALA A 282 1.91 -9.51 4.46
C ALA A 282 2.12 -10.10 3.06
N ASP A 283 3.36 -10.48 2.72
CA ASP A 283 3.73 -11.07 1.43
C ASP A 283 3.20 -10.27 0.21
N GLY A 284 3.47 -8.97 0.25
CA GLY A 284 3.04 -8.01 -0.77
C GLY A 284 1.51 -7.82 -0.85
N ARG A 285 0.72 -8.39 0.06
CA ARG A 285 -0.71 -8.10 0.21
C ARG A 285 -0.90 -7.02 1.26
N VAL A 286 -1.59 -5.95 0.87
CA VAL A 286 -2.05 -4.89 1.76
C VAL A 286 -3.43 -5.26 2.27
N VAL A 287 -3.64 -5.18 3.58
CA VAL A 287 -4.93 -5.40 4.25
C VAL A 287 -5.23 -4.18 5.10
N VAL A 288 -6.41 -3.59 4.92
CA VAL A 288 -6.88 -2.43 5.68
C VAL A 288 -8.23 -2.78 6.31
N LEU A 289 -8.31 -2.71 7.63
CA LEU A 289 -9.51 -3.00 8.42
C LEU A 289 -9.84 -1.76 9.27
N LEU A 290 -10.89 -1.01 8.89
CA LEU A 290 -11.37 0.14 9.66
C LEU A 290 -12.71 -0.20 10.31
N SER A 291 -12.74 -0.24 11.64
CA SER A 291 -13.95 -0.48 12.43
C SER A 291 -14.33 0.69 13.33
N GLU A 292 -15.63 0.92 13.44
CA GLU A 292 -16.27 1.86 14.35
C GLU A 292 -17.44 1.15 15.04
N VAL A 293 -17.39 1.04 16.37
CA VAL A 293 -18.39 0.33 17.18
C VAL A 293 -18.98 1.27 18.24
N PRO A 294 -20.24 1.05 18.69
CA PRO A 294 -20.78 1.78 19.83
C PRO A 294 -19.89 1.66 21.07
N ARG A 295 -19.76 2.71 21.88
CA ARG A 295 -18.96 2.70 23.12
C ARG A 295 -19.32 1.59 24.11
N SER A 296 -20.53 1.02 24.01
CA SER A 296 -21.01 -0.11 24.80
C SER A 296 -20.33 -1.44 24.43
N VAL A 297 -19.77 -1.56 23.22
CA VAL A 297 -18.97 -2.72 22.81
C VAL A 297 -17.58 -2.62 23.44
N GLY A 298 -17.22 -3.59 24.28
CA GLY A 298 -15.92 -3.65 24.94
C GLY A 298 -14.74 -3.77 23.97
N TRP A 299 -13.54 -3.36 24.40
CA TRP A 299 -12.33 -3.45 23.55
C TRP A 299 -12.07 -4.88 23.09
N ASP A 300 -12.22 -5.88 23.94
CA ASP A 300 -11.96 -7.29 23.59
C ASP A 300 -12.90 -7.78 22.49
N ALA A 301 -14.19 -7.44 22.55
CA ALA A 301 -15.15 -7.78 21.50
C ALA A 301 -14.83 -7.07 20.17
N ALA A 302 -14.39 -5.80 20.24
CA ALA A 302 -13.99 -5.05 19.06
C ALA A 302 -12.68 -5.60 18.44
N LYS A 303 -11.73 -6.05 19.26
CA LYS A 303 -10.51 -6.74 18.82
C LYS A 303 -10.84 -8.07 18.15
N ALA A 304 -11.63 -8.92 18.81
CA ALA A 304 -12.04 -10.22 18.28
C ALA A 304 -12.71 -10.11 16.91
N ALA A 305 -13.59 -9.12 16.72
CA ALA A 305 -14.21 -8.89 15.41
C ALA A 305 -13.20 -8.51 14.31
N LEU A 306 -12.12 -7.81 14.66
CA LEU A 306 -11.02 -7.54 13.71
C LEU A 306 -10.14 -8.77 13.49
N ASP A 307 -9.91 -9.59 14.52
CA ASP A 307 -9.17 -10.85 14.43
C ASP A 307 -9.89 -11.83 13.50
N ASP A 308 -11.21 -11.99 13.66
CA ASP A 308 -12.05 -12.83 12.81
C ASP A 308 -12.00 -12.36 11.34
N ALA A 309 -12.09 -11.04 11.12
CA ALA A 309 -11.94 -10.44 9.80
C ALA A 309 -10.55 -10.71 9.21
N ALA A 310 -9.47 -10.53 9.97
CA ALA A 310 -8.12 -10.77 9.51
C ALA A 310 -7.86 -12.27 9.23
N ALA A 311 -8.45 -13.17 10.00
CA ALA A 311 -8.32 -14.62 9.83
C ALA A 311 -8.96 -15.12 8.53
N ALA A 312 -9.95 -14.39 8.01
CA ALA A 312 -10.58 -14.67 6.72
C ALA A 312 -9.72 -14.25 5.52
N VAL A 313 -8.58 -13.57 5.73
CA VAL A 313 -7.59 -13.31 4.67
C VAL A 313 -6.79 -14.60 4.43
N PRO A 314 -6.83 -15.19 3.21
CA PRO A 314 -6.08 -16.41 2.93
C PRO A 314 -4.58 -16.20 3.12
N PRO A 315 -3.82 -17.24 3.53
CA PRO A 315 -2.38 -17.15 3.54
C PRO A 315 -1.81 -16.83 2.15
N PRO A 316 -0.54 -16.41 2.05
CA PRO A 316 0.14 -16.27 0.78
C PRO A 316 0.16 -17.61 0.05
N ALA A 317 0.07 -17.61 -1.28
CA ALA A 317 0.25 -18.85 -2.02
C ALA A 317 1.72 -19.31 -1.90
N GLY A 318 1.92 -20.47 -1.26
CA GLY A 318 3.25 -21.09 -1.11
C GLY A 318 3.74 -21.30 0.32
N SER A 319 2.91 -21.02 1.34
CA SER A 319 3.14 -21.44 2.74
C SER A 319 2.82 -22.91 2.97
#